data_AF-A0A2C6CZ79-F1
#
_entry.id   AF-A0A2C6CZ79-F1
#
_cell.length_a   1.000
_cell.length_b   1.000
_cell.length_c   1.000
_cell.angle_alpha   90.00
_cell.angle_beta   90.00
_cell.angle_gamma   90.00
#
_symmetry.space_group_name_H-M   'P 1'
#
loop_
_entity.id
_entity.type
_entity.pdbx_description
1 polymer ?
#
loop_
_entity_poly.entity_id
_entity_poly.type
_entity_poly.pdbx_seq_one_letter_code
_entity_poly.pdbx_strand_id
1 'polypeptide(L)'
;MYTSFNFSDSTLSCFSGSDTWFRSKPFILSNGIATLPAIIKFILLSCLTLATSIQNLSAQFDGPPDTPEEYAKQYQWRIAQETLNGVYIPANLNEALAELDRLTDEESRISFAALPEDQAFRRLFHSLRLWIVNKWGLNGGSRLSYLFHDLQLKHPDDLAELIIISWHRKLNERPIEMKESVTRILEARREAWRLSKEKKKQR
;
A
#
# COMPACT_ATOMS: atom_id res chain seq x y z
N MET A 1 -3.75 31.69 -32.51
CA MET A 1 -3.28 31.48 -33.89
C MET A 1 -3.84 30.14 -34.36
N TYR A 2 -4.89 30.18 -35.19
CA TYR A 2 -5.50 29.03 -35.83
C TYR A 2 -5.24 29.15 -37.34
N THR A 3 -4.63 28.14 -37.95
CA THR A 3 -4.61 27.90 -39.40
C THR A 3 -4.39 26.39 -39.59
N SER A 4 -5.42 25.62 -39.98
CA SER A 4 -5.74 25.22 -41.37
C SER A 4 -4.74 24.18 -41.92
N PHE A 5 -5.09 22.89 -42.01
CA PHE A 5 -5.78 22.22 -43.14
C PHE A 5 -4.84 21.99 -44.35
N ASN A 6 -4.49 20.74 -44.64
CA ASN A 6 -4.84 20.11 -45.92
C ASN A 6 -4.51 18.61 -46.02
N PHE A 7 -5.35 17.98 -46.81
CA PHE A 7 -5.54 16.57 -47.13
C PHE A 7 -5.24 16.37 -48.62
N SER A 8 -4.53 15.31 -48.98
CA SER A 8 -4.53 14.63 -50.30
C SER A 8 -3.75 13.32 -50.10
N ASP A 9 -4.28 12.10 -50.14
CA ASP A 9 -5.19 11.41 -51.07
C ASP A 9 -4.58 11.05 -52.43
N SER A 10 -5.00 9.88 -52.94
CA SER A 10 -4.65 9.17 -54.19
C SER A 10 -3.42 8.23 -54.14
N THR A 11 -3.41 6.99 -54.66
CA THR A 11 -4.38 6.19 -55.43
C THR A 11 -3.98 4.69 -55.47
N LEU A 12 -5.00 3.84 -55.27
CA LEU A 12 -5.45 2.65 -56.05
C LEU A 12 -4.56 1.47 -56.51
N SER A 13 -5.26 0.31 -56.45
CA SER A 13 -5.31 -0.85 -57.36
C SER A 13 -4.64 -2.14 -56.84
N CYS A 14 -5.43 -3.12 -56.40
CA CYS A 14 -6.04 -4.23 -57.17
C CYS A 14 -5.09 -5.42 -57.40
N PHE A 15 -5.33 -6.55 -56.71
CA PHE A 15 -5.23 -7.85 -57.37
C PHE A 15 -6.16 -8.87 -56.70
N SER A 16 -7.15 -9.29 -57.48
CA SER A 16 -8.02 -10.44 -57.30
C SER A 16 -7.25 -11.75 -57.40
N GLY A 17 -7.63 -12.75 -56.60
CA GLY A 17 -7.16 -14.12 -56.78
C GLY A 17 -8.11 -15.10 -56.10
N SER A 18 -9.17 -15.47 -56.82
CA SER A 18 -9.99 -16.64 -56.56
C SER A 18 -9.33 -17.89 -57.16
N ASP A 19 -9.84 -19.05 -56.74
CA ASP A 19 -9.84 -20.35 -57.43
C ASP A 19 -9.08 -21.50 -56.74
N THR A 20 -9.82 -22.13 -55.83
CA THR A 20 -10.19 -23.56 -55.84
C THR A 20 -9.34 -24.52 -56.68
N TRP A 21 -8.69 -25.49 -56.03
CA TRP A 21 -8.62 -26.87 -56.54
C TRP A 21 -8.60 -27.91 -55.40
N PHE A 22 -9.54 -28.85 -55.55
CA PHE A 22 -9.75 -30.09 -54.82
C PHE A 22 -8.48 -30.93 -54.64
N ARG A 23 -8.25 -31.42 -53.42
CA ARG A 23 -7.77 -32.80 -53.24
C ARG A 23 -8.37 -33.43 -51.99
N SER A 24 -9.40 -34.24 -52.26
CA SER A 24 -9.99 -35.20 -51.34
C SER A 24 -8.91 -36.13 -50.78
N LYS A 25 -8.80 -36.21 -49.45
CA LYS A 25 -8.15 -37.33 -48.76
C LYS A 25 -9.25 -38.27 -48.25
N PRO A 26 -9.11 -39.59 -48.44
CA PRO A 26 -10.15 -40.54 -48.10
C PRO A 26 -10.29 -40.69 -46.60
N PHE A 27 -11.56 -40.75 -46.21
CA PHE A 27 -12.12 -41.18 -44.94
C PHE A 27 -11.68 -42.62 -44.65
N ILE A 28 -10.89 -42.81 -43.59
CA ILE A 28 -10.62 -44.12 -42.99
C ILE A 28 -11.43 -44.21 -41.70
N LEU A 29 -12.40 -45.11 -41.69
CA LEU A 29 -13.16 -45.51 -40.51
C LEU A 29 -12.25 -46.31 -39.57
N SER A 30 -11.98 -45.73 -38.40
CA SER A 30 -11.44 -46.46 -37.25
C SER A 30 -12.46 -46.37 -36.13
N ASN A 31 -13.18 -47.48 -35.93
CA ASN A 31 -14.07 -47.70 -34.80
C ASN A 31 -13.30 -47.49 -33.48
N GLY A 32 -13.65 -46.42 -32.75
CA GLY A 32 -13.06 -46.07 -31.47
C GLY A 32 -14.15 -45.86 -30.44
N ILE A 33 -14.39 -46.91 -29.66
CA ILE A 33 -15.33 -46.98 -28.54
C ILE A 33 -15.08 -45.78 -27.62
N ALA A 34 -16.15 -45.03 -27.31
CA ALA A 34 -16.11 -43.93 -26.35
C ALA A 34 -15.65 -44.47 -24.98
N THR A 35 -14.35 -44.38 -24.72
CA THR A 35 -13.78 -44.82 -23.46
C THR A 35 -14.23 -43.87 -22.35
N LEU A 36 -14.52 -44.47 -21.20
CA LEU A 36 -14.97 -43.88 -19.95
C LEU A 36 -14.04 -42.84 -19.25
N PRO A 37 -12.75 -42.56 -19.62
CA PRO A 37 -11.98 -41.55 -18.88
C PRO A 37 -12.28 -40.10 -19.28
N ALA A 38 -13.03 -39.84 -20.35
CA ALA A 38 -13.35 -38.46 -20.77
C ALA A 38 -14.39 -37.80 -19.85
N ILE A 39 -15.40 -38.55 -19.41
CA ILE A 39 -16.44 -38.07 -18.48
C ILE A 39 -15.85 -37.92 -17.07
N ILE A 40 -15.01 -38.85 -16.63
CA ILE A 40 -14.30 -38.75 -15.33
C ILE A 40 -13.33 -37.56 -15.34
N LYS A 41 -12.62 -37.29 -16.45
CA LYS A 41 -11.80 -36.08 -16.58
C LYS A 41 -12.62 -34.79 -16.55
N PHE A 42 -13.81 -34.77 -17.16
CA PHE A 42 -14.70 -33.60 -17.09
C PHE A 42 -15.24 -33.37 -15.67
N ILE A 43 -15.59 -34.44 -14.94
CA ILE A 43 -16.08 -34.37 -13.55
C ILE A 43 -14.94 -33.95 -12.60
N LEU A 44 -13.72 -34.47 -12.79
CA LEU A 44 -12.54 -34.07 -12.02
C LEU A 44 -12.10 -32.62 -12.33
N LEU A 45 -12.23 -32.18 -13.59
CA LEU A 45 -11.90 -30.81 -14.00
C LEU A 45 -12.94 -29.81 -13.47
N SER A 46 -14.24 -30.16 -13.45
CA SER A 46 -15.27 -29.33 -12.82
C SER A 46 -15.12 -29.26 -11.29
N CYS A 47 -14.66 -30.34 -10.66
CA CYS A 47 -14.44 -30.35 -9.21
C CYS A 47 -13.22 -29.51 -8.80
N LEU A 48 -12.22 -29.39 -9.68
CA LEU A 48 -11.02 -28.58 -9.43
C LEU A 48 -11.28 -27.07 -9.55
N THR A 49 -12.24 -26.65 -10.39
CA THR A 49 -12.63 -25.23 -10.53
C THR A 49 -13.60 -24.74 -9.46
N LEU A 50 -14.28 -25.64 -8.75
CA LEU A 50 -15.13 -25.29 -7.59
C LEU A 50 -14.31 -25.11 -6.30
N ALA A 51 -13.08 -25.64 -6.25
CA ALA A 51 -12.19 -25.49 -5.09
C ALA A 51 -11.41 -24.17 -5.07
N THR A 52 -11.32 -23.46 -6.21
CA THR A 52 -10.58 -22.18 -6.29
C THR A 52 -11.41 -20.95 -5.91
N SER A 53 -12.71 -21.11 -5.67
CA SER A 53 -13.60 -19.99 -5.29
C SER A 53 -13.59 -19.64 -3.79
N ILE A 54 -12.80 -20.35 -2.97
CA ILE A 54 -12.66 -20.04 -1.54
C ILE A 54 -11.35 -19.31 -1.30
N GLN A 55 -11.15 -18.10 -1.84
CA GLN A 55 -10.03 -17.26 -1.38
C GLN A 55 -10.45 -15.80 -1.30
N ASN A 56 -10.26 -15.24 -0.10
CA ASN A 56 -10.45 -13.84 0.31
C ASN A 56 -11.85 -13.46 0.84
N LEU A 57 -12.38 -14.26 1.77
CA LEU A 57 -13.08 -13.61 2.88
C LEU A 57 -11.99 -13.19 3.87
N SER A 58 -11.48 -11.95 3.74
CA SER A 58 -10.63 -11.38 4.78
C SER A 58 -11.50 -11.29 6.03
N ALA A 59 -11.37 -12.25 6.93
CA ALA A 59 -11.89 -12.14 8.29
C ALA A 59 -11.11 -10.98 8.93
N GLN A 60 -11.61 -9.77 8.74
CA GLN A 60 -11.10 -8.60 9.43
C GLN A 60 -11.52 -8.76 10.89
N PHE A 61 -10.59 -8.52 11.81
CA PHE A 61 -10.94 -8.48 13.22
C PHE A 61 -11.88 -7.28 13.44
N ASP A 62 -13.15 -7.56 13.66
CA ASP A 62 -14.16 -6.55 13.97
C ASP A 62 -14.11 -6.22 15.46
N GLY A 63 -13.45 -5.12 15.80
CA GLY A 63 -13.40 -4.56 17.17
C GLY A 63 -12.04 -4.60 17.85
N PRO A 64 -11.93 -3.93 19.03
CA PRO A 64 -10.76 -4.05 19.88
C PRO A 64 -10.68 -5.47 20.49
N PRO A 65 -9.47 -6.02 20.70
CA PRO A 65 -9.31 -7.35 21.27
C PRO A 65 -9.63 -7.35 22.77
N ASP A 66 -10.34 -8.37 23.23
CA ASP A 66 -10.77 -8.50 24.63
C ASP A 66 -9.70 -9.18 25.50
N THR A 67 -8.78 -9.93 24.90
CA THR A 67 -7.70 -10.67 25.59
C THR A 67 -6.31 -10.40 25.01
N PRO A 68 -5.22 -10.54 25.80
CA PRO A 68 -3.86 -10.42 25.30
C PRO A 68 -3.53 -11.39 24.16
N GLU A 69 -4.05 -12.62 24.22
CA GLU A 69 -3.83 -13.66 23.21
C GLU A 69 -4.51 -13.28 21.89
N GLU A 70 -5.71 -12.70 21.96
CA GLU A 70 -6.41 -12.19 20.79
C GLU A 70 -5.71 -10.96 20.20
N TYR A 71 -5.23 -10.04 21.04
CA TYR A 71 -4.39 -8.93 20.59
C TYR A 71 -3.16 -9.43 19.84
N ALA A 72 -2.46 -10.44 20.36
CA ALA A 72 -1.29 -11.01 19.71
C ALA A 72 -1.64 -11.63 18.35
N LYS A 73 -2.74 -12.40 18.26
CA LYS A 73 -3.20 -12.96 16.98
C LYS A 73 -3.58 -11.87 15.97
N GLN A 74 -4.32 -10.85 16.42
CA GLN A 74 -4.70 -9.71 15.59
C GLN A 74 -3.45 -8.94 15.12
N TYR A 75 -2.48 -8.69 16.01
CA TYR A 75 -1.23 -8.03 15.67
C TYR A 75 -0.46 -8.81 14.60
N GLN A 76 -0.27 -10.13 14.78
CA GLN A 76 0.40 -10.99 13.80
C GLN A 76 -0.30 -10.99 12.45
N TRP A 77 -1.64 -10.99 12.43
CA TRP A 77 -2.40 -10.85 11.19
C TRP A 77 -2.17 -9.48 10.53
N ARG A 78 -2.24 -8.38 11.30
CA ARG A 78 -2.10 -6.99 10.82
C ARG A 78 -0.72 -6.69 10.24
N ILE A 79 0.36 -7.21 10.84
CA ILE A 79 1.71 -7.00 10.32
C ILE A 79 1.96 -7.70 8.98
N ALA A 80 1.18 -8.74 8.66
CA ALA A 80 1.26 -9.45 7.39
C ALA A 80 0.42 -8.80 6.27
N GLN A 81 -0.51 -7.90 6.62
CA GLN A 81 -1.40 -7.30 5.63
C GLN A 81 -0.74 -6.16 4.86
N GLU A 82 -1.03 -6.11 3.55
CA GLU A 82 -0.60 -5.01 2.72
C GLU A 82 -1.51 -3.78 2.81
N THR A 83 -2.78 -4.04 3.06
CA THR A 83 -3.83 -3.04 3.16
C THR A 83 -4.63 -3.28 4.44
N LEU A 84 -4.94 -2.22 5.17
CA LEU A 84 -5.87 -2.27 6.30
C LEU A 84 -7.03 -1.33 6.02
N ASN A 85 -8.27 -1.83 6.12
CA ASN A 85 -9.49 -1.04 5.89
C ASN A 85 -9.49 -0.30 4.54
N GLY A 86 -9.00 -0.94 3.48
CA GLY A 86 -8.88 -0.35 2.13
C GLY A 86 -7.77 0.69 1.97
N VAL A 87 -6.93 0.89 2.99
CA VAL A 87 -5.78 1.80 2.94
C VAL A 87 -4.50 0.99 2.80
N TYR A 88 -3.68 1.33 1.81
CA TYR A 88 -2.34 0.77 1.65
C TYR A 88 -1.44 1.15 2.83
N ILE A 89 -0.76 0.16 3.39
CA ILE A 89 0.20 0.35 4.48
C ILE A 89 1.60 0.30 3.88
N PRO A 90 2.43 1.34 4.02
CA PRO A 90 3.81 1.29 3.53
C PRO A 90 4.66 0.23 4.23
N ALA A 91 5.54 -0.46 3.50
CA ALA A 91 6.45 -1.48 4.06
C ALA A 91 7.74 -0.87 4.61
N ASN A 92 8.15 0.30 4.13
CA ASN A 92 9.34 1.01 4.56
C ASN A 92 9.13 2.54 4.59
N LEU A 93 10.11 3.26 5.15
CA LEU A 93 10.04 4.71 5.23
C LEU A 93 9.94 5.35 3.84
N ASN A 94 10.69 4.89 2.84
CA ASN A 94 10.67 5.49 1.51
C ASN A 94 9.29 5.36 0.85
N GLU A 95 8.63 4.20 0.98
CA GLU A 95 7.26 3.99 0.55
C GLU A 95 6.29 4.88 1.32
N ALA A 96 6.50 5.09 2.63
CA ALA A 96 5.67 6.00 3.41
C ALA A 96 5.78 7.43 2.89
N LEU A 97 6.99 7.89 2.56
CA LEU A 97 7.20 9.21 1.98
C LEU A 97 6.59 9.33 0.58
N ALA A 98 6.70 8.30 -0.25
CA ALA A 98 6.08 8.27 -1.57
C ALA A 98 4.54 8.28 -1.49
N GLU A 99 3.97 7.57 -0.52
CA GLU A 99 2.52 7.55 -0.31
C GLU A 99 2.03 8.92 0.19
N LEU A 100 2.80 9.63 1.03
CA LEU A 100 2.48 11.01 1.40
C LEU A 100 2.50 11.95 0.19
N ASP A 101 3.46 11.82 -0.71
CA ASP A 101 3.47 12.61 -1.96
C ASP A 101 2.24 12.29 -2.83
N ARG A 102 1.83 11.03 -2.89
CA ARG A 102 0.63 10.62 -3.64
C ARG A 102 -0.67 11.17 -3.04
N LEU A 103 -0.74 11.25 -1.71
CA LEU A 103 -1.95 11.65 -0.97
C LEU A 103 -2.10 13.17 -0.83
N THR A 104 -1.03 13.92 -1.05
CA THR A 104 -1.02 15.38 -0.92
C THR A 104 -1.06 16.05 -2.28
N ASP A 105 -1.65 17.22 -2.37
CA ASP A 105 -1.55 18.07 -3.55
C ASP A 105 -0.23 18.86 -3.53
N GLU A 106 0.18 19.37 -4.69
CA GLU A 106 1.45 20.08 -4.86
C GLU A 106 1.51 21.39 -4.07
N GLU A 107 0.40 22.14 -4.00
CA GLU A 107 0.34 23.40 -3.26
C GLU A 107 0.56 23.17 -1.76
N SER A 108 -0.11 22.16 -1.20
CA SER A 108 0.09 21.72 0.19
C SER A 108 1.53 21.31 0.46
N ARG A 109 2.19 20.60 -0.47
CA ARG A 109 3.60 20.23 -0.35
C ARG A 109 4.51 21.46 -0.31
N ILE A 110 4.32 22.40 -1.23
CA ILE A 110 5.10 23.64 -1.29
C ILE A 110 4.93 24.44 0.01
N SER A 111 3.68 24.61 0.45
CA SER A 111 3.38 25.32 1.71
C SER A 111 4.02 24.63 2.92
N PHE A 112 3.99 23.31 2.96
CA PHE A 112 4.60 22.53 4.04
C PHE A 112 6.14 22.59 4.00
N ALA A 113 6.75 22.48 2.82
CA ALA A 113 8.20 22.54 2.65
C ALA A 113 8.77 23.89 3.13
N ALA A 114 8.02 24.98 2.93
CA ALA A 114 8.41 26.33 3.35
C ALA A 114 8.41 26.55 4.87
N LEU A 115 7.84 25.64 5.66
CA LEU A 115 7.86 25.74 7.13
C LEU A 115 9.27 25.48 7.67
N PRO A 116 9.66 26.15 8.77
CA PRO A 116 10.81 25.73 9.56
C PRO A 116 10.65 24.28 10.05
N GLU A 117 11.71 23.48 9.97
CA GLU A 117 11.69 22.04 10.33
C GLU A 117 11.20 21.83 11.77
N ASP A 118 11.61 22.70 12.69
CA ASP A 118 11.22 22.64 14.10
C ASP A 118 9.70 22.87 14.31
N GLN A 119 9.04 23.53 13.37
CA GLN A 119 7.60 23.80 13.39
C GLN A 119 6.79 22.82 12.54
N ALA A 120 7.42 22.09 11.61
CA ALA A 120 6.76 21.21 10.65
C ALA A 120 5.83 20.20 11.33
N PHE A 121 6.32 19.48 12.34
CA PHE A 121 5.49 18.52 13.07
C PHE A 121 4.38 19.19 13.89
N ARG A 122 4.69 20.29 14.60
CA ARG A 122 3.71 21.02 15.42
C ARG A 122 2.54 21.51 14.58
N ARG A 123 2.81 22.01 13.36
CA ARG A 123 1.78 22.48 12.44
C ARG A 123 0.82 21.38 12.01
N LEU A 124 1.32 20.15 11.82
CA LEU A 124 0.54 19.00 11.36
C LEU A 124 0.12 18.03 12.47
N PHE A 125 0.31 18.43 13.74
CA PHE A 125 0.09 17.56 14.89
C PHE A 125 -1.36 17.11 15.05
N HIS A 126 -2.36 17.93 14.69
CA HIS A 126 -3.77 17.55 14.82
C HIS A 126 -4.41 17.10 13.50
N SER A 127 -3.67 17.11 12.40
CA SER A 127 -4.16 16.73 11.08
C SER A 127 -3.45 15.48 10.58
N LEU A 128 -2.32 15.66 9.90
CA LEU A 128 -1.59 14.56 9.26
C LEU A 128 -1.11 13.52 10.25
N ARG A 129 -0.68 13.93 11.46
CA ARG A 129 -0.27 12.98 12.50
C ARG A 129 -1.41 12.01 12.86
N LEU A 130 -2.61 12.54 13.15
CA LEU A 130 -3.77 11.69 13.49
C LEU A 130 -4.11 10.76 12.33
N TRP A 131 -4.07 11.27 11.11
CA TRP A 131 -4.33 10.47 9.93
C TRP A 131 -3.34 9.32 9.80
N ILE A 132 -2.03 9.57 9.90
CA ILE A 132 -0.98 8.54 9.85
C ILE A 132 -1.19 7.50 10.95
N VAL A 133 -1.34 7.94 12.21
CA VAL A 133 -1.52 7.03 13.36
C VAL A 133 -2.72 6.10 13.16
N ASN A 134 -3.85 6.65 12.72
CA ASN A 134 -5.09 5.89 12.60
C ASN A 134 -5.16 5.05 11.33
N LYS A 135 -4.79 5.61 10.18
CA LYS A 135 -4.92 4.95 8.88
C LYS A 135 -3.81 3.96 8.61
N TRP A 136 -2.58 4.25 9.04
CA TRP A 136 -1.49 3.28 8.95
C TRP A 136 -1.37 2.36 10.16
N GLY A 137 -2.33 2.43 11.09
CA GLY A 137 -2.50 1.44 12.15
C GLY A 137 -1.38 1.43 13.19
N LEU A 138 -0.78 2.58 13.52
CA LEU A 138 0.39 2.64 14.41
C LEU A 138 0.09 2.24 15.87
N ASN A 139 -1.17 2.33 16.31
CA ASN A 139 -1.60 1.92 17.66
C ASN A 139 -1.79 0.40 17.82
N GLY A 140 -2.46 -0.23 16.84
CA GLY A 140 -2.85 -1.64 16.90
C GLY A 140 -1.88 -2.57 16.18
N GLY A 141 -0.81 -2.02 15.59
CA GLY A 141 0.11 -2.76 14.75
C GLY A 141 -0.25 -2.71 13.27
N SER A 142 0.80 -2.72 12.47
CA SER A 142 0.83 -2.76 11.02
C SER A 142 2.26 -3.07 10.57
N ARG A 143 2.45 -3.46 9.31
CA ARG A 143 3.81 -3.69 8.79
C ARG A 143 4.73 -2.48 8.96
N LEU A 144 4.18 -1.26 8.80
CA LEU A 144 4.93 -0.03 9.01
C LEU A 144 5.37 0.12 10.46
N SER A 145 4.45 -0.05 11.42
CA SER A 145 4.79 0.08 12.85
C SER A 145 5.81 -0.97 13.32
N TYR A 146 5.79 -2.17 12.73
CA TYR A 146 6.71 -3.25 13.05
C TYR A 146 8.15 -2.92 12.66
N LEU A 147 8.35 -2.26 11.50
CA LEU A 147 9.67 -1.82 11.06
C LEU A 147 10.37 -0.89 12.06
N PHE A 148 9.61 -0.03 12.73
CA PHE A 148 10.15 0.91 13.70
C PHE A 148 10.35 0.33 15.10
N HIS A 149 10.07 -0.97 15.29
CA HIS A 149 10.26 -1.64 16.58
C HIS A 149 11.72 -1.55 17.05
N ASP A 150 12.66 -1.70 16.12
CA ASP A 150 14.10 -1.63 16.40
C ASP A 150 14.60 -0.21 16.74
N LEU A 151 13.83 0.81 16.37
CA LEU A 151 14.17 2.22 16.58
C LEU A 151 13.81 2.74 17.97
N GLN A 152 13.34 1.87 18.87
CA GLN A 152 12.94 2.19 20.26
C GLN A 152 11.81 3.23 20.40
N LEU A 153 11.18 3.62 19.28
CA LEU A 153 10.04 4.53 19.25
C LEU A 153 8.76 3.77 19.61
N LYS A 154 8.43 3.76 20.90
CA LYS A 154 7.26 3.04 21.42
C LYS A 154 5.94 3.79 21.21
N HIS A 155 5.99 5.11 21.09
CA HIS A 155 4.78 5.91 20.96
C HIS A 155 4.39 6.09 19.49
N PRO A 156 3.11 5.92 19.14
CA PRO A 156 2.60 6.12 17.78
C PRO A 156 2.85 7.54 17.27
N ASP A 157 2.79 8.52 18.17
CA ASP A 157 3.06 9.93 17.85
C ASP A 157 4.52 10.18 17.51
N ASP A 158 5.45 9.48 18.17
CA ASP A 158 6.89 9.60 17.89
C ASP A 158 7.22 9.01 16.50
N LEU A 159 6.56 7.90 16.14
CA LEU A 159 6.64 7.32 14.79
C LEU A 159 6.11 8.26 13.72
N ALA A 160 4.93 8.85 13.96
CA ALA A 160 4.35 9.82 13.06
C ALA A 160 5.22 11.09 12.95
N GLU A 161 5.84 11.55 14.04
CA GLU A 161 6.81 12.65 14.02
C GLU A 161 8.02 12.32 13.13
N LEU A 162 8.60 11.14 13.29
CA LEU A 162 9.74 10.70 12.48
C LEU A 162 9.40 10.71 10.99
N ILE A 163 8.24 10.18 10.62
CA ILE A 163 7.76 10.15 9.23
C ILE A 163 7.56 11.58 8.69
N ILE A 164 6.85 12.44 9.43
CA ILE A 164 6.53 13.81 8.99
C ILE A 164 7.80 14.65 8.82
N ILE A 165 8.78 14.52 9.72
CA ILE A 165 10.04 15.25 9.63
C ILE A 165 10.91 14.70 8.49
N SER A 166 10.93 13.39 8.30
CA SER A 166 11.62 12.77 7.16
C SER A 166 11.01 13.24 5.82
N TRP A 167 9.68 13.39 5.78
CA TRP A 167 8.97 13.93 4.61
C TRP A 167 9.32 15.40 4.36
N HIS A 168 9.33 16.24 5.41
CA HIS A 168 9.75 17.64 5.31
C HIS A 168 11.17 17.77 4.76
N ARG A 169 12.11 16.94 5.23
CA ARG A 169 13.49 16.90 4.73
C ARG A 169 13.56 16.45 3.28
N LYS A 170 12.81 15.40 2.89
CA LYS A 170 12.73 14.93 1.50
C LYS A 170 12.29 16.04 0.55
N LEU A 171 11.24 16.79 0.91
CA LEU A 171 10.73 17.91 0.09
C LEU A 171 11.74 19.06 -0.06
N ASN A 172 12.67 19.19 0.88
CA ASN A 172 13.74 20.19 0.88
C ASN A 172 15.09 19.61 0.41
N GLU A 173 15.10 18.41 -0.19
CA GLU A 173 16.30 17.72 -0.67
C GLU A 173 17.39 17.55 0.40
N ARG A 174 16.99 17.42 1.66
CA ARG A 174 17.90 17.20 2.80
C ARG A 174 18.05 15.72 3.13
N PRO A 175 19.23 15.29 3.61
CA PRO A 175 19.43 13.91 4.02
C PRO A 175 18.54 13.55 5.23
N ILE A 176 17.97 12.35 5.18
CA ILE A 176 17.17 11.78 6.26
C ILE A 176 18.13 11.18 7.29
N GLU A 177 18.59 12.01 8.23
CA GLU A 177 19.40 11.59 9.37
C GLU A 177 18.54 10.85 10.39
N MET A 178 18.26 9.57 10.09
CA MET A 178 17.32 8.74 10.86
C MET A 178 17.73 8.65 12.33
N LYS A 179 19.01 8.36 12.60
CA LYS A 179 19.53 8.18 13.96
C LYS A 179 19.39 9.46 14.79
N GLU A 180 19.79 10.59 14.21
CA GLU A 180 19.69 11.91 14.86
C GLU A 180 18.23 12.28 15.15
N SER A 181 17.34 12.06 14.19
CA SER A 181 15.91 12.33 14.33
C SER A 181 15.28 11.50 15.46
N VAL A 182 15.59 10.20 15.52
CA VAL A 182 15.14 9.30 16.60
C VAL A 182 15.66 9.77 17.96
N THR A 183 16.94 10.11 18.07
CA THR A 183 17.53 10.61 19.32
C THR A 183 16.83 11.90 19.79
N ARG A 184 16.64 12.87 18.89
CA ARG A 184 15.97 14.14 19.19
C ARG A 184 14.53 13.92 19.70
N ILE A 185 13.78 13.03 19.06
CA ILE A 185 12.40 12.70 19.44
C ILE A 185 12.37 12.07 20.85
N LEU A 186 13.23 11.09 21.11
CA LEU A 186 13.31 10.41 22.40
C LEU A 186 13.75 11.35 23.54
N GLU A 187 14.68 12.27 23.26
CA GLU A 187 15.09 13.31 24.22
C GLU A 187 13.95 14.28 24.54
N ALA A 188 13.27 14.79 23.51
CA ALA A 188 12.12 15.67 23.69
C ALA A 188 10.99 14.99 24.50
N ARG A 189 10.73 13.71 24.23
CA ARG A 189 9.75 12.89 24.97
C ARG A 189 10.14 12.71 26.45
N ARG A 190 11.41 12.39 26.72
CA ARG A 190 11.94 12.25 28.08
C ARG A 190 11.83 13.55 28.87
N GLU A 191 12.18 14.66 28.24
CA GLU A 191 12.11 15.98 28.86
C GLU A 191 10.65 16.39 29.16
N ALA A 192 9.74 16.19 28.21
CA ALA A 192 8.31 16.44 28.42
C ALA A 192 7.75 15.61 29.59
N TRP A 193 8.16 14.35 29.71
CA TRP A 193 7.78 13.49 30.83
C TRP A 193 8.32 14.03 32.16
N ARG A 194 9.60 14.43 32.22
CA ARG A 194 10.23 15.03 33.40
C ARG A 194 9.49 16.29 33.86
N LEU A 195 9.22 17.22 32.95
CA LEU A 195 8.47 18.45 33.23
C LEU A 195 7.04 18.17 33.71
N SER A 196 6.39 17.15 33.16
CA SER A 196 5.04 16.75 33.60
C SER A 196 5.03 16.24 35.04
N LYS A 197 6.09 15.55 35.48
CA LYS A 197 6.25 15.05 36.86
C LYS A 197 6.52 16.19 37.83
N GLU A 198 7.38 17.14 37.45
CA GLU A 198 7.69 18.32 38.27
C GLU A 198 6.45 19.21 38.47
N LYS A 199 5.68 19.49 37.40
CA LYS A 199 4.42 20.23 37.51
C LYS A 199 3.39 19.56 38.41
N LYS A 200 3.36 18.23 38.46
CA LYS A 200 2.47 17.48 39.37
C LYS A 200 2.91 17.54 40.82
N LYS A 201 4.22 17.69 41.07
CA LYS A 201 4.77 17.85 42.43
C LYS A 201 4.49 19.26 42.99
N GLN A 202 4.38 20.25 42.12
CA GLN A 202 4.12 21.65 42.48
C GLN A 202 2.62 21.99 42.64
N ARG A 203 1.71 21.06 42.31
CA ARG A 203 0.26 21.18 42.46
C ARG A 203 -0.20 20.43 43.70
#